data_AF-A0A7W0HME1-F1
#
_entry.id   AF-A0A7W0HME1-F1
#
_cell.length_a   1.000
_cell.length_b   1.000
_cell.length_c   1.000
_cell.angle_alpha   90.00
_cell.angle_beta   90.00
_cell.angle_gamma   90.00
#
_symmetry.space_group_name_H-M   'P 1'
#
loop_
_entity.id
_entity.type
_entity.pdbx_description
1 polymer ?
#
loop_
_entity_poly.entity_id
_entity_poly.type
_entity_poly.pdbx_seq_one_letter_code
_entity_poly.pdbx_strand_id
1 'polypeptide(L)'
;MYVSKKEGRILRDAIQNWRETELISEAESRKLKNSYEVTSFDWNRVAKYSFWMAICCIVISISSAIADQWLIALFKKLFRAPDSVKSIGFALFSGGLYLLGIRRRRQHPDNVYSNEAILFLGAAATAAAIAFLGKAMDTGSGHFSLLLLLAAFIYGFLGLWFPSKLVWLFSLLSLGSWFGAETGYASGWGAYYLGMNYPLRFVLFGLVLIFCGSYLFHRWKDKSEFLRITRAVGLLYLFVALWIMSIFGNYSDSEIWYRAKQIELFHWSILFAAASIGAIYHGVKYDDGMTRGFGLTFIFINLYTRFFEYFWEGTHKAIFFALLALSFWFLGAKAEKIWQLSLVKKLTTPSD
;
A
#
# COMPACT_ATOMS: atom_id res chain seq x y z
N MET A 1 18.76 -0.22 28.38
CA MET A 1 18.01 -0.29 27.10
C MET A 1 16.78 -1.17 27.28
N TYR A 2 15.61 -0.76 26.80
CA TYR A 2 14.40 -1.59 26.87
C TYR A 2 14.22 -2.38 25.58
N VAL A 3 14.05 -3.69 25.68
CA VAL A 3 13.97 -4.59 24.52
C VAL A 3 12.76 -5.50 24.64
N SER A 4 12.10 -5.79 23.51
CA SER A 4 10.98 -6.74 23.49
C SER A 4 11.44 -8.13 23.94
N LYS A 5 10.50 -9.00 24.35
CA LYS A 5 10.82 -10.42 24.66
C LYS A 5 11.62 -11.11 23.57
N LYS A 6 11.32 -10.82 22.30
CA LYS A 6 12.02 -11.43 21.15
C LYS A 6 13.45 -10.91 21.05
N GLU A 7 13.64 -9.59 21.11
CA GLU A 7 14.97 -8.95 21.07
C GLU A 7 15.81 -9.33 22.29
N GLY A 8 15.20 -9.38 23.47
CA GLY A 8 15.86 -9.81 24.71
C GLY A 8 16.27 -11.28 24.70
N ARG A 9 15.57 -12.14 23.96
CA ARG A 9 16.00 -13.54 23.73
C ARG A 9 17.20 -13.56 22.79
N ILE A 10 17.14 -12.83 21.68
CA ILE A 10 18.23 -12.70 20.71
C ILE A 10 19.51 -12.15 21.38
N LEU A 11 19.40 -11.10 22.19
CA LEU A 11 20.54 -10.53 22.92
C LEU A 11 21.13 -11.53 23.91
N ARG A 12 20.28 -12.27 24.62
CA ARG A 12 20.73 -13.28 25.59
C ARG A 12 21.47 -14.42 24.90
N ASP A 13 20.93 -14.91 23.79
CA ASP A 13 21.51 -15.98 22.98
C ASP A 13 22.83 -15.51 22.34
N ALA A 14 22.90 -14.26 21.86
CA ALA A 14 24.12 -13.67 21.31
C ALA A 14 25.22 -13.51 22.36
N ILE A 15 24.90 -12.93 23.54
CA ILE A 15 25.86 -12.76 24.64
C ILE A 15 26.35 -14.12 25.18
N GLN A 16 25.46 -15.11 25.20
CA GLN A 16 25.81 -16.49 25.57
C GLN A 16 26.79 -17.10 24.57
N ASN A 17 26.52 -16.96 23.27
CA ASN A 17 27.39 -17.45 22.20
C ASN A 17 28.76 -16.75 22.21
N TRP A 18 28.80 -15.42 22.38
CA TRP A 18 30.07 -14.68 22.50
C TRP A 18 30.90 -15.11 23.72
N ARG A 19 30.25 -15.53 24.80
CA ARG A 19 30.96 -16.12 25.94
C ARG A 19 31.50 -17.51 25.60
N GLU A 20 30.69 -18.35 24.96
CA GLU A 20 31.07 -19.73 24.59
C GLU A 20 32.17 -19.78 23.53
N THR A 21 32.30 -18.73 22.71
CA THR A 21 33.35 -18.55 21.71
C THR A 21 34.56 -17.75 22.22
N GLU A 22 34.65 -17.52 23.54
CA GLU A 22 35.73 -16.76 24.21
C GLU A 22 35.96 -15.33 23.69
N LEU A 23 34.97 -14.77 22.97
CA LEU A 23 34.98 -13.41 22.42
C LEU A 23 34.83 -12.34 23.51
N ILE A 24 34.20 -12.68 24.64
CA ILE A 24 34.01 -11.80 25.80
C ILE A 24 34.25 -12.55 27.11
N SER A 25 34.74 -11.84 28.13
CA SER A 25 34.92 -12.39 29.48
C SER A 25 33.60 -12.60 30.22
N GLU A 26 33.58 -13.46 31.25
CA GLU A 26 32.41 -13.67 32.11
C GLU A 26 31.96 -12.35 32.79
N ALA A 27 32.90 -11.46 33.11
CA ALA A 27 32.61 -10.14 33.66
C ALA A 27 31.89 -9.23 32.64
N GLU A 28 32.32 -9.23 31.38
CA GLU A 28 31.67 -8.47 30.30
C GLU A 28 30.31 -9.05 29.93
N SER A 29 30.17 -10.38 29.91
CA SER A 29 28.88 -11.06 29.69
C SER A 29 27.84 -10.61 30.72
N ARG A 30 28.21 -10.52 32.00
CA ARG A 30 27.33 -10.01 33.07
C ARG A 30 27.01 -8.53 32.89
N LYS A 31 28.00 -7.71 32.53
CA LYS A 31 27.80 -6.28 32.27
C LYS A 31 26.84 -6.04 31.10
N LEU A 32 26.95 -6.82 30.02
CA LEU A 32 26.07 -6.75 28.86
C LEU A 32 24.66 -7.24 29.18
N LYS A 33 24.50 -8.37 29.90
CA LYS A 33 23.19 -8.86 30.35
C LYS A 33 22.46 -7.84 31.25
N ASN A 34 23.20 -7.05 32.03
CA ASN A 34 22.65 -6.01 32.90
C ASN A 34 22.39 -4.66 32.19
N SER A 35 22.87 -4.48 30.95
CA SER A 35 22.69 -3.24 30.19
C SER A 35 21.31 -3.09 29.52
N TYR A 36 20.53 -4.19 29.48
CA TYR A 36 19.19 -4.19 28.91
C TYR A 36 18.17 -4.84 29.85
N GLU A 37 16.96 -4.28 29.84
CA GLU A 37 15.80 -4.85 30.50
C GLU A 37 14.82 -5.35 29.45
N VAL A 38 14.37 -6.59 29.62
CA VAL A 38 13.37 -7.19 28.74
C VAL A 38 12.00 -6.70 29.19
N THR A 39 11.40 -5.81 28.40
CA THR A 39 10.01 -5.44 28.61
C THR A 39 9.14 -6.66 28.33
N SER A 40 8.36 -7.07 29.33
CA SER A 40 7.54 -8.28 29.29
C SER A 40 6.40 -8.22 28.28
N PHE A 41 6.05 -7.01 27.81
CA PHE A 41 4.87 -6.71 27.02
C PHE A 41 5.19 -5.79 25.82
N ASP A 42 4.72 -6.16 24.62
CA ASP A 42 4.98 -5.46 23.35
C ASP A 42 3.97 -4.34 23.13
N TRP A 43 4.19 -3.20 23.80
CA TRP A 43 3.32 -2.03 23.73
C TRP A 43 3.17 -1.45 22.32
N ASN A 44 4.14 -1.69 21.43
CA ASN A 44 4.08 -1.20 20.04
C ASN A 44 3.02 -1.97 19.24
N ARG A 45 2.99 -3.31 19.37
CA ARG A 45 1.91 -4.10 18.75
C ARG A 45 0.56 -3.76 19.33
N VAL A 46 0.46 -3.61 20.65
CA VAL A 46 -0.80 -3.20 21.29
C VAL A 46 -1.24 -1.85 20.76
N ALA A 47 -0.38 -0.84 20.73
CA ALA A 47 -0.71 0.47 20.17
C ALA A 47 -1.22 0.34 18.72
N LYS A 48 -0.50 -0.39 17.86
CA LYS A 48 -0.90 -0.60 16.46
C LYS A 48 -2.29 -1.23 16.37
N TYR A 49 -2.53 -2.35 17.03
CA TYR A 49 -3.82 -3.05 16.96
C TYR A 49 -4.95 -2.29 17.66
N SER A 50 -4.67 -1.59 18.76
CA SER A 50 -5.62 -0.71 19.42
C SER A 50 -6.04 0.45 18.53
N PHE A 51 -5.15 1.02 17.72
CA PHE A 51 -5.55 2.03 16.72
C PHE A 51 -6.41 1.45 15.61
N TRP A 52 -6.11 0.25 15.12
CA TRP A 52 -7.00 -0.45 14.16
C TRP A 52 -8.38 -0.71 14.77
N MET A 53 -8.41 -1.18 16.02
CA MET A 53 -9.66 -1.40 16.75
C MET A 53 -10.41 -0.08 16.98
N ALA A 54 -9.72 1.01 17.32
CA ALA A 54 -10.31 2.33 17.48
C ALA A 54 -10.94 2.83 16.17
N ILE A 55 -10.28 2.61 15.02
CA ILE A 55 -10.86 2.93 13.70
C ILE A 55 -12.12 2.09 13.47
N CYS A 56 -12.07 0.77 13.72
CA CYS A 56 -13.26 -0.09 13.62
C CYS A 56 -14.39 0.37 14.55
N CYS A 57 -14.07 0.76 15.79
CA CYS A 57 -15.03 1.30 16.75
C CYS A 57 -15.61 2.64 16.29
N ILE A 58 -14.83 3.51 15.66
CA ILE A 58 -15.34 4.76 15.05
C ILE A 58 -16.32 4.42 13.93
N VAL A 59 -15.98 3.47 13.05
CA VAL A 59 -16.89 3.03 11.97
C VAL A 59 -18.17 2.44 12.54
N ILE A 60 -18.08 1.53 13.52
CA ILE A 60 -19.23 0.92 14.19
C ILE A 60 -20.05 1.98 14.95
N SER A 61 -19.40 2.94 15.60
CA SER A 61 -20.06 4.05 16.30
C SER A 61 -20.81 4.94 15.34
N ILE A 62 -20.25 5.27 14.17
CA ILE A 62 -20.97 6.00 13.12
C ILE A 62 -22.17 5.18 12.63
N SER A 63 -22.00 3.88 12.38
CA SER A 63 -23.08 2.98 11.98
C SER A 63 -24.18 2.84 13.04
N SER A 64 -23.80 2.82 14.33
CA SER A 64 -24.72 2.72 15.47
C SER A 64 -25.40 4.06 15.79
N ALA A 65 -24.72 5.19 15.57
CA ALA A 65 -25.27 6.53 15.72
C ALA A 65 -26.43 6.80 14.76
N ILE A 66 -26.50 6.08 13.64
CA ILE A 66 -27.64 6.10 12.70
C ILE A 66 -28.93 5.54 13.36
N ALA A 67 -28.84 4.84 14.50
CA ALA A 67 -29.99 4.31 15.23
C ALA A 67 -30.50 5.20 16.39
N ASP A 68 -29.75 6.23 16.79
CA ASP A 68 -30.12 7.13 17.90
C ASP A 68 -30.96 8.32 17.39
N GLN A 69 -32.15 8.54 17.96
CA GLN A 69 -33.11 9.55 17.51
C GLN A 69 -32.58 10.99 17.58
N TRP A 70 -31.72 11.33 18.54
CA TRP A 70 -31.14 12.68 18.66
C TRP A 70 -30.06 12.91 17.61
N LEU A 71 -29.18 11.92 17.40
CA LEU A 71 -28.20 11.94 16.31
C LEU A 71 -28.88 11.91 14.95
N ILE A 72 -29.94 11.12 14.76
CA ILE A 72 -30.77 11.14 13.55
C ILE A 72 -31.36 12.54 13.34
N ALA A 73 -31.80 13.26 14.38
CA ALA A 73 -32.32 14.62 14.24
C ALA A 73 -31.22 15.62 13.85
N LEU A 74 -30.04 15.52 14.46
CA LEU A 74 -28.86 16.31 14.11
C LEU A 74 -28.42 16.01 12.66
N PHE A 75 -28.34 14.74 12.29
CA PHE A 75 -28.06 14.27 10.94
C PHE A 75 -29.15 14.73 9.98
N LYS A 76 -30.44 14.65 10.29
CA LYS A 76 -31.52 15.17 9.44
C LYS A 76 -31.36 16.66 9.21
N LYS A 77 -30.97 17.44 10.23
CA LYS A 77 -30.72 18.89 10.08
C LYS A 77 -29.47 19.16 9.24
N LEU A 78 -28.40 18.40 9.46
CA LEU A 78 -27.15 18.47 8.70
C LEU A 78 -27.35 18.04 7.23
N PHE A 79 -28.10 16.97 6.97
CA PHE A 79 -28.43 16.43 5.65
C PHE A 79 -29.46 17.28 4.90
N ARG A 80 -30.32 18.02 5.61
CA ARG A 80 -31.21 19.05 5.03
C ARG A 80 -30.47 20.34 4.66
N ALA A 81 -29.29 20.59 5.21
CA ALA A 81 -28.50 21.75 4.82
C ALA A 81 -28.13 21.66 3.33
N PRO A 82 -27.98 22.81 2.63
CA PRO A 82 -27.47 22.82 1.26
C PRO A 82 -26.11 22.12 1.18
N ASP A 83 -25.83 21.44 0.07
CA ASP A 83 -24.56 20.71 -0.09
C ASP A 83 -23.34 21.64 -0.07
N SER A 84 -23.49 22.91 -0.47
CA SER A 84 -22.46 23.95 -0.31
C SER A 84 -22.10 24.19 1.16
N VAL A 85 -23.11 24.24 2.04
CA VAL A 85 -22.90 24.41 3.50
C VAL A 85 -22.21 23.18 4.09
N LYS A 86 -22.59 21.97 3.66
CA LYS A 86 -21.91 20.73 4.08
C LYS A 86 -20.45 20.75 3.63
N SER A 87 -20.20 21.11 2.37
CA SER A 87 -18.86 21.19 1.81
C SER A 87 -17.97 22.14 2.62
N ILE A 88 -18.44 23.36 2.87
CA ILE A 88 -17.71 24.36 3.68
C ILE A 88 -17.51 23.83 5.11
N GLY A 89 -18.54 23.26 5.72
CA GLY A 89 -18.45 22.69 7.07
C GLY A 89 -17.38 21.60 7.20
N PHE A 90 -17.36 20.65 6.26
CA PHE A 90 -16.34 19.60 6.23
C PHE A 90 -14.95 20.14 5.87
N ALA A 91 -14.85 21.17 5.02
CA ALA A 91 -13.58 21.82 4.71
C ALA A 91 -12.98 22.52 5.93
N LEU A 92 -13.80 23.27 6.69
CA LEU A 92 -13.38 23.91 7.94
C LEU A 92 -13.00 22.87 9.00
N PHE A 93 -13.79 21.81 9.14
CA PHE A 93 -13.50 20.71 10.06
C PHE A 93 -12.18 20.00 9.71
N SER A 94 -11.97 19.71 8.42
CA SER A 94 -10.72 19.16 7.90
C SER A 94 -9.53 20.08 8.21
N GLY A 95 -9.65 21.39 7.95
CA GLY A 95 -8.64 22.38 8.30
C GLY A 95 -8.29 22.35 9.79
N GLY A 96 -9.30 22.28 10.66
CA GLY A 96 -9.11 22.13 12.11
C GLY A 96 -8.36 20.86 12.49
N LEU A 97 -8.70 19.71 11.88
CA LEU A 97 -8.00 18.44 12.11
C LEU A 97 -6.54 18.49 11.65
N TYR A 98 -6.27 19.06 10.47
CA TYR A 98 -4.89 19.23 10.01
C TYR A 98 -4.09 20.13 10.94
N LEU A 99 -4.63 21.28 11.32
CA LEU A 99 -3.98 22.19 12.28
C LEU A 99 -3.69 21.50 13.62
N LEU A 100 -4.64 20.73 14.13
CA LEU A 100 -4.47 19.95 15.36
C LEU A 100 -3.41 18.87 15.20
N GLY A 101 -3.41 18.13 14.09
CA GLY A 101 -2.40 17.12 13.77
C GLY A 101 -1.00 17.70 13.68
N ILE A 102 -0.85 18.87 13.04
CA ILE A 102 0.43 19.60 12.93
C ILE A 102 0.91 20.10 14.30
N ARG A 103 0.02 20.74 15.07
CA ARG A 103 0.35 21.23 16.42
C ARG A 103 0.77 20.09 17.33
N ARG A 104 0.03 18.98 17.31
CA ARG A 104 0.34 17.78 18.10
C ARG A 104 1.66 17.15 17.67
N ARG A 105 1.94 17.07 16.37
CA ARG A 105 3.22 16.54 15.87
C ARG A 105 4.43 17.35 16.34
N ARG A 106 4.28 18.67 16.50
CA ARG A 106 5.34 19.53 17.08
C ARG A 106 5.52 19.32 18.59
N GLN A 107 4.43 19.10 19.32
CA GLN A 107 4.45 18.92 20.77
C GLN A 107 4.86 17.50 21.21
N HIS A 108 4.45 16.49 20.44
CA HIS A 108 4.66 15.07 20.73
C HIS A 108 5.10 14.34 19.45
N PRO A 109 6.35 14.54 18.99
CA PRO A 109 6.86 13.93 17.77
C PRO A 109 6.91 12.39 17.84
N ASP A 110 7.12 11.83 19.04
CA ASP A 110 7.23 10.38 19.26
C ASP A 110 5.90 9.63 19.04
N ASN A 111 4.77 10.36 19.12
CA ASN A 111 3.43 9.80 18.96
C ASN A 111 3.01 9.67 17.48
N VAL A 112 3.88 9.05 16.66
CA VAL A 112 3.73 8.96 15.20
C VAL A 112 2.35 8.44 14.78
N TYR A 113 1.88 7.35 15.40
CA TYR A 113 0.59 6.74 15.04
C TYR A 113 -0.61 7.65 15.35
N SER A 114 -0.62 8.30 16.52
CA SER A 114 -1.71 9.23 16.87
C SER A 114 -1.71 10.46 15.97
N ASN A 115 -0.52 10.97 15.63
CA ASN A 115 -0.38 12.12 14.75
C ASN A 115 -0.90 11.77 13.33
N GLU A 116 -0.52 10.61 12.78
CA GLU A 116 -1.01 10.15 11.47
C GLU A 116 -2.50 9.82 11.48
N ALA A 117 -3.06 9.31 12.59
CA ALA A 117 -4.50 9.06 12.70
C ALA A 117 -5.33 10.35 12.60
N ILE A 118 -4.87 11.44 13.20
CA ILE A 118 -5.53 12.76 13.10
C ILE A 118 -5.44 13.30 11.67
N LEU A 119 -4.28 13.16 11.02
CA LEU A 119 -4.11 13.57 9.62
C LEU A 119 -4.98 12.73 8.68
N PHE A 120 -5.16 11.44 8.96
CA PHE A 120 -6.08 10.56 8.23
C PHE A 120 -7.53 11.03 8.37
N LEU A 121 -7.97 11.39 9.58
CA LEU A 121 -9.31 11.95 9.78
C LEU A 121 -9.49 13.26 9.00
N GLY A 122 -8.45 14.11 8.95
CA GLY A 122 -8.43 15.30 8.09
C GLY A 122 -8.57 14.95 6.60
N ALA A 123 -7.87 13.92 6.13
CA ALA A 123 -8.00 13.44 4.76
C ALA A 123 -9.42 12.93 4.46
N ALA A 124 -10.01 12.14 5.35
CA ALA A 124 -11.39 11.66 5.20
C ALA A 124 -12.40 12.83 5.17
N ALA A 125 -12.25 13.81 6.04
CA ALA A 125 -13.08 15.02 6.05
C ALA A 125 -12.92 15.85 4.77
N THR A 126 -11.70 15.92 4.21
CA THR A 126 -11.44 16.57 2.92
C THR A 126 -12.16 15.86 1.78
N ALA A 127 -12.12 14.53 1.74
CA ALA A 127 -12.87 13.74 0.75
C ALA A 127 -14.37 14.01 0.84
N ALA A 128 -14.93 14.08 2.04
CA ALA A 128 -16.33 14.45 2.25
C ALA A 128 -16.64 15.88 1.77
N ALA A 129 -15.76 16.85 2.07
CA ALA A 129 -15.90 18.23 1.61
C ALA A 129 -15.95 18.33 0.08
N ILE A 130 -15.05 17.61 -0.61
CA ILE A 130 -14.99 17.55 -2.07
C ILE A 130 -16.21 16.84 -2.66
N ALA A 131 -16.68 15.76 -2.03
CA ALA A 131 -17.88 15.06 -2.49
C ALA A 131 -19.12 15.95 -2.42
N PHE A 132 -19.30 16.71 -1.34
CA PHE A 132 -20.39 17.68 -1.23
C PHE A 132 -20.19 18.90 -2.13
N LEU A 133 -18.94 19.32 -2.38
CA LEU A 133 -18.64 20.35 -3.37
C LEU A 133 -19.11 19.91 -4.76
N GLY A 134 -18.84 18.65 -5.11
CA GLY A 134 -19.29 18.04 -6.36
C GLY A 134 -20.79 18.08 -6.53
N LYS A 135 -21.55 17.71 -5.49
CA LYS A 135 -23.01 17.81 -5.51
C LYS A 135 -23.51 19.25 -5.61
N ALA A 136 -22.86 20.18 -4.92
CA ALA A 136 -23.24 21.59 -4.94
C ALA A 136 -22.96 22.26 -6.29
N MET A 137 -21.93 21.82 -7.00
CA MET A 137 -21.53 22.30 -8.33
C MET A 137 -22.07 21.42 -9.47
N ASP A 138 -22.93 20.44 -9.16
CA ASP A 138 -23.38 19.49 -10.16
C ASP A 138 -24.20 20.21 -11.24
N THR A 139 -23.67 20.21 -12.45
CA THR A 139 -24.31 20.77 -13.64
C THR A 139 -25.18 19.75 -14.38
N GLY A 140 -25.32 18.53 -13.84
CA GLY A 140 -25.99 17.40 -14.50
C GLY A 140 -25.11 16.70 -15.55
N SER A 141 -23.87 17.17 -15.74
CA SER A 141 -22.90 16.56 -16.67
C SER A 141 -22.38 15.19 -16.18
N GLY A 142 -22.47 14.93 -14.88
CA GLY A 142 -21.91 13.73 -14.26
C GLY A 142 -20.39 13.64 -14.35
N HIS A 143 -19.66 14.70 -14.73
CA HIS A 143 -18.21 14.72 -14.94
C HIS A 143 -17.44 15.04 -13.64
N PHE A 144 -17.21 14.03 -12.80
CA PHE A 144 -16.60 14.21 -11.47
C PHE A 144 -15.07 14.10 -11.45
N SER A 145 -14.41 13.82 -12.58
CA SER A 145 -12.95 13.61 -12.61
C SER A 145 -12.18 14.81 -12.05
N LEU A 146 -12.61 16.04 -12.35
CA LEU A 146 -11.97 17.26 -11.86
C LEU A 146 -11.98 17.37 -10.32
N LEU A 147 -12.97 16.78 -9.65
CA LEU A 147 -13.02 16.72 -8.20
C LEU A 147 -11.95 15.76 -7.64
N LEU A 148 -11.70 14.65 -8.34
CA LEU A 148 -10.62 13.71 -7.99
C LEU A 148 -9.24 14.36 -8.23
N LEU A 149 -9.10 15.14 -9.30
CA LEU A 149 -7.89 15.92 -9.55
C LEU A 149 -7.67 16.98 -8.48
N LEU A 150 -8.73 17.69 -8.09
CA LEU A 150 -8.70 18.63 -6.97
C LEU A 150 -8.25 17.94 -5.68
N ALA A 151 -8.80 16.75 -5.37
CA ALA A 151 -8.37 15.96 -4.21
C ALA A 151 -6.88 15.61 -4.29
N ALA A 152 -6.40 15.18 -5.46
CA ALA A 152 -4.99 14.88 -5.68
C ALA A 152 -4.09 16.11 -5.40
N PHE A 153 -4.48 17.30 -5.86
CA PHE A 153 -3.74 18.53 -5.60
C PHE A 153 -3.78 18.96 -4.14
N ILE A 154 -4.95 18.92 -3.49
CA ILE A 154 -5.07 19.29 -2.07
C ILE A 154 -4.20 18.37 -1.21
N TYR A 155 -4.30 17.05 -1.38
CA TYR A 155 -3.46 16.11 -0.66
C TYR A 155 -1.99 16.23 -1.03
N GLY A 156 -1.67 16.51 -2.29
CA GLY A 156 -0.29 16.68 -2.75
C GLY A 156 0.36 17.89 -2.08
N PHE A 157 -0.34 19.03 -2.08
CA PHE A 157 0.11 20.25 -1.42
C PHE A 157 0.26 20.05 0.09
N LEU A 158 -0.76 19.51 0.77
CA LEU A 158 -0.72 19.28 2.21
C LEU A 158 0.36 18.27 2.60
N GLY A 159 0.51 17.20 1.82
CA GLY A 159 1.55 16.20 2.00
C GLY A 159 2.95 16.77 1.86
N LEU A 160 3.19 17.67 0.90
CA LEU A 160 4.49 18.33 0.73
C LEU A 160 4.75 19.39 1.81
N TRP A 161 3.73 20.12 2.22
CA TRP A 161 3.82 21.18 3.24
C TRP A 161 4.08 20.61 4.64
N PHE A 162 3.33 19.56 5.02
CA PHE A 162 3.51 18.84 6.28
C PHE A 162 3.86 17.38 5.97
N PRO A 163 5.16 17.03 5.89
CA PRO A 163 5.61 15.78 5.32
C PRO A 163 4.98 14.54 5.96
N SER A 164 3.85 14.11 5.41
CA SER A 164 3.08 12.95 5.84
C SER A 164 2.96 12.03 4.65
N LYS A 165 3.55 10.85 4.81
CA LYS A 165 3.53 9.79 3.79
C LYS A 165 2.10 9.32 3.53
N LEU A 166 1.25 9.33 4.56
CA LEU A 166 -0.14 8.94 4.46
C LEU A 166 -0.95 9.94 3.62
N VAL A 167 -0.81 11.24 3.87
CA VAL A 167 -1.51 12.26 3.06
C VAL A 167 -1.02 12.24 1.62
N TRP A 168 0.28 12.06 1.41
CA TRP A 168 0.85 11.90 0.06
C TRP A 168 0.34 10.63 -0.66
N LEU A 169 0.13 9.51 0.06
CA LEU A 169 -0.50 8.32 -0.51
C LEU A 169 -1.90 8.62 -1.05
N PHE A 170 -2.72 9.36 -0.30
CA PHE A 170 -4.03 9.79 -0.78
C PHE A 170 -3.94 10.67 -2.03
N SER A 171 -2.94 11.54 -2.13
CA SER A 171 -2.69 12.30 -3.35
C SER A 171 -2.48 11.39 -4.57
N LEU A 172 -1.60 10.39 -4.44
CA LEU A 172 -1.30 9.45 -5.52
C LEU A 172 -2.51 8.58 -5.88
N LEU A 173 -3.28 8.13 -4.89
CA LEU A 173 -4.51 7.37 -5.12
C LEU A 173 -5.57 8.21 -5.83
N SER A 174 -5.80 9.45 -5.37
CA SER A 174 -6.71 10.38 -6.04
C SER A 174 -6.26 10.73 -7.45
N LEU A 175 -4.94 10.85 -7.69
CA LEU A 175 -4.39 11.07 -9.03
C LEU A 175 -4.65 9.87 -9.95
N GLY A 176 -4.46 8.65 -9.46
CA GLY A 176 -4.80 7.44 -10.20
C GLY A 176 -6.30 7.30 -10.45
N SER A 177 -7.15 7.64 -9.48
CA SER A 177 -8.60 7.70 -9.66
C SER A 177 -9.02 8.74 -10.68
N TRP A 178 -8.41 9.93 -10.66
CA TRP A 178 -8.63 10.96 -11.69
C TRP A 178 -8.23 10.44 -13.07
N PHE A 179 -7.04 9.88 -13.22
CA PHE A 179 -6.57 9.36 -14.51
C PHE A 179 -7.51 8.27 -15.06
N GLY A 180 -7.99 7.37 -14.19
CA GLY A 180 -9.01 6.38 -14.55
C GLY A 180 -10.31 7.04 -15.01
N ALA A 181 -10.86 7.95 -14.21
CA ALA A 181 -12.11 8.64 -14.53
C ALA A 181 -12.00 9.48 -15.82
N GLU A 182 -10.94 10.29 -15.95
CA GLU A 182 -10.73 11.18 -17.09
C GLU A 182 -10.56 10.41 -18.40
N THR A 183 -9.73 9.36 -18.40
CA THR A 183 -9.61 8.50 -19.59
C THR A 183 -10.91 7.74 -19.86
N GLY A 184 -11.71 7.47 -18.84
CA GLY A 184 -13.07 6.95 -18.97
C GLY A 184 -14.00 7.93 -19.68
N TYR A 185 -14.10 9.17 -19.22
CA TYR A 185 -14.89 10.20 -19.91
C TYR A 185 -14.41 10.43 -21.34
N ALA A 186 -13.10 10.47 -21.56
CA ALA A 186 -12.52 10.65 -22.87
C ALA A 186 -12.81 9.49 -23.84
N SER A 187 -13.11 8.28 -23.32
CA SER A 187 -13.65 7.16 -24.10
C SER A 187 -15.18 7.04 -24.07
N GLY A 188 -15.91 7.99 -23.47
CA GLY A 188 -17.36 7.91 -23.29
C GLY A 188 -17.79 6.76 -22.37
N TRP A 189 -16.97 6.43 -21.37
CA TRP A 189 -17.00 5.21 -20.56
C TRP A 189 -16.85 3.91 -21.37
N GLY A 190 -16.49 4.04 -22.64
CA GLY A 190 -16.14 2.93 -23.49
C GLY A 190 -14.85 2.25 -23.06
N ALA A 191 -14.70 1.02 -23.53
CA ALA A 191 -13.57 0.16 -23.31
C ALA A 191 -12.19 0.79 -23.63
N TYR A 192 -12.10 1.49 -24.76
CA TYR A 192 -10.82 1.90 -25.34
C TYR A 192 -10.68 3.42 -25.38
N TYR A 193 -9.49 3.88 -25.01
CA TYR A 193 -9.04 5.25 -25.20
C TYR A 193 -7.68 5.15 -25.88
N LEU A 194 -7.55 5.75 -27.06
CA LEU A 194 -6.34 5.59 -27.91
C LEU A 194 -5.98 4.12 -28.17
N GLY A 195 -6.99 3.26 -28.35
CA GLY A 195 -6.80 1.81 -28.55
C GLY A 195 -6.39 1.03 -27.30
N MET A 196 -6.33 1.67 -26.12
CA MET A 196 -5.94 1.03 -24.87
C MET A 196 -7.13 0.81 -23.95
N ASN A 197 -7.29 -0.43 -23.46
CA ASN A 197 -8.20 -0.71 -22.35
C ASN A 197 -7.67 -0.12 -21.03
N TYR A 198 -8.50 -0.11 -19.98
CA TYR A 198 -8.13 0.47 -18.69
C TYR A 198 -6.80 -0.08 -18.12
N PRO A 199 -6.58 -1.39 -18.03
CA PRO A 199 -5.31 -1.92 -17.55
C PRO A 199 -4.12 -1.40 -18.35
N LEU A 200 -4.17 -1.39 -19.68
CA LEU A 200 -3.06 -0.88 -20.50
C LEU A 200 -2.78 0.61 -20.25
N ARG A 201 -3.80 1.44 -20.03
CA ARG A 201 -3.63 2.84 -19.60
C ARG A 201 -2.88 2.92 -18.26
N PHE A 202 -3.21 2.05 -17.31
CA PHE A 202 -2.57 2.01 -15.99
C PHE A 202 -1.14 1.44 -16.00
N VAL A 203 -0.77 0.62 -16.99
CA VAL A 203 0.63 0.25 -17.24
C VAL A 203 1.46 1.52 -17.50
N LEU A 204 1.02 2.37 -18.43
CA LEU A 204 1.71 3.62 -18.76
C LEU A 204 1.72 4.58 -17.56
N PHE A 205 0.58 4.74 -16.89
CA PHE A 205 0.49 5.58 -15.70
C PHE A 205 1.45 5.14 -14.58
N GLY A 206 1.52 3.83 -14.32
CA GLY A 206 2.46 3.26 -13.36
C GLY A 206 3.92 3.54 -13.73
N LEU A 207 4.30 3.39 -15.00
CA LEU A 207 5.65 3.72 -15.49
C LEU A 207 5.96 5.21 -15.32
N VAL A 208 5.03 6.09 -15.67
CA VAL A 208 5.16 7.54 -15.49
C VAL A 208 5.39 7.89 -14.01
N LEU A 209 4.60 7.31 -13.09
CA LEU A 209 4.80 7.53 -11.66
C LEU A 209 6.18 7.05 -11.18
N ILE A 210 6.65 5.90 -11.67
CA ILE A 210 7.98 5.37 -11.31
C ILE A 210 9.07 6.30 -11.83
N PHE A 211 9.08 6.64 -13.12
CA PHE A 211 10.16 7.40 -13.74
C PHE A 211 10.13 8.88 -13.38
N CYS A 212 8.98 9.55 -13.54
CA CYS A 212 8.84 10.97 -13.20
C CYS A 212 8.95 11.19 -11.69
N GLY A 213 8.36 10.30 -10.88
CA GLY A 213 8.50 10.35 -9.43
C GLY A 213 9.95 10.15 -8.99
N SER A 214 10.65 9.18 -9.58
CA SER A 214 12.08 8.98 -9.30
C SER A 214 12.92 10.18 -9.69
N TYR A 215 12.72 10.72 -10.89
CA TYR A 215 13.43 11.91 -11.35
C TYR A 215 13.19 13.13 -10.46
N LEU A 216 11.93 13.39 -10.09
CA LEU A 216 11.54 14.53 -9.25
C LEU A 216 12.20 14.46 -7.87
N PHE A 217 12.07 13.34 -7.17
CA PHE A 217 12.57 13.21 -5.79
C PHE A 217 14.07 12.93 -5.69
N HIS A 218 14.73 12.48 -6.76
CA HIS A 218 16.21 12.47 -6.81
C HIS A 218 16.77 13.89 -6.90
N ARG A 219 16.09 14.82 -7.60
CA ARG A 219 16.49 16.23 -7.64
C ARG A 219 16.11 16.97 -6.36
N TRP A 220 14.96 16.64 -5.78
CA TRP A 220 14.48 17.27 -4.56
C TRP A 220 14.86 16.48 -3.30
N LYS A 221 16.15 16.56 -2.92
CA LYS A 221 16.73 15.77 -1.81
C LYS A 221 15.97 15.93 -0.48
N ASP A 222 15.50 17.13 -0.18
CA ASP A 222 14.73 17.45 1.05
C ASP A 222 13.38 16.72 1.15
N LYS A 223 12.90 16.16 0.04
CA LYS A 223 11.61 15.46 -0.08
C LYS A 223 11.80 14.01 -0.53
N SER A 224 13.02 13.48 -0.44
CA SER A 224 13.36 12.11 -0.82
C SER A 224 12.54 11.03 -0.10
N GLU A 225 11.95 11.35 1.06
CA GLU A 225 11.09 10.42 1.80
C GLU A 225 9.81 10.00 1.05
N PHE A 226 9.35 10.81 0.08
CA PHE A 226 8.20 10.49 -0.76
C PHE A 226 8.54 9.59 -1.95
N LEU A 227 9.82 9.45 -2.29
CA LEU A 227 10.28 8.60 -3.38
C LEU A 227 9.80 7.16 -3.17
N ARG A 228 10.00 6.63 -1.96
CA ARG A 228 9.67 5.24 -1.62
C ARG A 228 8.20 4.93 -1.83
N ILE A 229 7.31 5.81 -1.36
CA ILE A 229 5.86 5.58 -1.48
C ILE A 229 5.36 5.82 -2.92
N THR A 230 5.93 6.80 -3.62
CA THR A 230 5.60 7.08 -5.03
C THR A 230 5.97 5.91 -5.92
N ARG A 231 7.17 5.34 -5.72
CA ARG A 231 7.61 4.13 -6.43
C ARG A 231 6.76 2.92 -6.07
N ALA A 232 6.40 2.74 -4.80
CA ALA A 232 5.54 1.63 -4.39
C ALA A 232 4.16 1.68 -5.08
N VAL A 233 3.53 2.86 -5.12
CA VAL A 233 2.23 3.06 -5.79
C VAL A 233 2.36 2.88 -7.30
N GLY A 234 3.42 3.43 -7.91
CA GLY A 234 3.67 3.25 -9.35
C GLY A 234 3.92 1.78 -9.73
N LEU A 235 4.71 1.04 -8.94
CA LEU A 235 4.92 -0.40 -9.11
C LEU A 235 3.62 -1.18 -8.92
N LEU A 236 2.78 -0.80 -7.95
CA LEU A 236 1.48 -1.44 -7.74
C LEU A 236 0.57 -1.24 -8.95
N TYR A 237 0.42 -0.01 -9.45
CA TYR A 237 -0.36 0.24 -10.67
C TYR A 237 0.18 -0.53 -11.86
N LEU A 238 1.49 -0.52 -12.09
CA LEU A 238 2.14 -1.23 -13.18
C LEU A 238 1.88 -2.74 -13.12
N PHE A 239 2.18 -3.38 -11.99
CA PHE A 239 2.14 -4.83 -11.88
C PHE A 239 0.72 -5.39 -11.76
N VAL A 240 -0.20 -4.69 -11.09
CA VAL A 240 -1.62 -5.08 -11.08
C VAL A 240 -2.21 -4.94 -12.48
N ALA A 241 -1.88 -3.86 -13.20
CA ALA A 241 -2.32 -3.70 -14.58
C ALA A 241 -1.77 -4.80 -15.50
N LEU A 242 -0.48 -5.12 -15.42
CA LEU A 242 0.12 -6.21 -16.20
C LEU A 242 -0.50 -7.58 -15.87
N TRP A 243 -0.85 -7.82 -14.61
CA TRP A 243 -1.54 -9.04 -14.21
C TRP A 243 -2.94 -9.13 -14.84
N ILE A 244 -3.74 -8.06 -14.77
CA ILE A 244 -5.06 -8.03 -15.42
C ILE A 244 -4.89 -8.19 -16.94
N MET A 245 -3.91 -7.53 -17.55
CA MET A 245 -3.57 -7.71 -18.98
C MET A 245 -3.18 -9.15 -19.32
N SER A 246 -2.51 -9.89 -18.43
CA SER A 246 -2.19 -11.29 -18.72
C SER A 246 -3.42 -12.20 -18.77
N ILE A 247 -4.51 -11.84 -18.07
CA ILE A 247 -5.76 -12.60 -18.03
C ILE A 247 -6.70 -12.16 -19.16
N PHE A 248 -6.85 -10.85 -19.34
CA PHE A 248 -7.87 -10.29 -20.24
C PHE A 248 -7.31 -9.72 -21.54
N GLY A 249 -6.00 -9.54 -21.63
CA GLY A 249 -5.35 -8.88 -22.76
C GLY A 249 -5.85 -7.46 -22.96
N ASN A 250 -5.73 -6.97 -24.19
CA ASN A 250 -6.37 -5.73 -24.61
C ASN A 250 -7.75 -5.99 -25.22
N TYR A 251 -8.47 -6.99 -24.71
CA TYR A 251 -9.88 -7.20 -25.04
C TYR A 251 -10.74 -6.50 -23.99
N SER A 252 -11.93 -6.07 -24.41
CA SER A 252 -12.86 -5.35 -23.54
C SER A 252 -14.28 -5.88 -23.58
N ASP A 253 -14.60 -6.63 -24.63
CA ASP A 253 -15.89 -7.28 -24.80
C ASP A 253 -15.77 -8.70 -24.26
N SER A 254 -16.67 -9.05 -23.34
CA SER A 254 -16.73 -10.38 -22.73
C SER A 254 -16.97 -11.47 -23.77
N GLU A 255 -17.72 -11.21 -24.85
CA GLU A 255 -17.96 -12.19 -25.90
C GLU A 255 -16.72 -12.43 -26.76
N ILE A 256 -16.01 -11.36 -27.11
CA ILE A 256 -14.77 -11.46 -27.91
C ILE A 256 -13.68 -12.14 -27.08
N TRP A 257 -13.56 -11.79 -25.80
CA TRP A 257 -12.62 -12.44 -24.89
C TRP A 257 -12.92 -13.94 -24.72
N TYR A 258 -14.18 -14.33 -24.56
CA TYR A 258 -14.56 -15.74 -24.42
C TYR A 258 -14.26 -16.57 -25.68
N ARG A 259 -14.26 -15.93 -26.85
CA ARG A 259 -13.91 -16.56 -28.14
C ARG A 259 -12.41 -16.51 -28.44
N ALA A 260 -11.65 -15.65 -27.78
CA ALA A 260 -10.22 -15.53 -27.96
C ALA A 260 -9.51 -16.78 -27.42
N LYS A 261 -8.60 -17.34 -28.21
CA LYS A 261 -7.81 -18.48 -27.76
C LYS A 261 -6.79 -18.03 -26.71
N GLN A 262 -6.56 -18.83 -25.68
CA GLN A 262 -5.56 -18.56 -24.62
C GLN A 262 -4.16 -18.19 -25.18
N ILE A 263 -3.80 -18.72 -26.36
CA ILE A 263 -2.53 -18.41 -27.03
C ILE A 263 -2.41 -16.93 -27.43
N GLU A 264 -3.53 -16.27 -27.76
CA GLU A 264 -3.56 -14.85 -28.11
C GLU A 264 -3.24 -13.98 -26.88
N LEU A 265 -3.46 -14.48 -25.66
CA LEU A 265 -3.16 -13.78 -24.41
C LEU A 265 -1.73 -14.06 -23.90
N PHE A 266 -1.03 -15.01 -24.52
CA PHE A 266 0.26 -15.48 -24.04
C PHE A 266 1.34 -14.39 -24.07
N HIS A 267 1.30 -13.50 -25.06
CA HIS A 267 2.26 -12.40 -25.16
C HIS A 267 2.16 -11.40 -23.99
N TRP A 268 0.96 -11.17 -23.45
CA TRP A 268 0.78 -10.36 -22.24
C TRP A 268 1.37 -11.03 -21.01
N SER A 269 1.28 -12.36 -20.93
CA SER A 269 1.92 -13.16 -19.87
C SER A 269 3.44 -13.11 -19.96
N ILE A 270 4.01 -13.14 -21.17
CA ILE A 270 5.44 -12.95 -21.40
C ILE A 270 5.87 -11.55 -20.98
N LEU A 271 5.12 -10.51 -21.39
CA LEU A 271 5.43 -9.13 -20.99
C LEU A 271 5.41 -8.98 -19.46
N PHE A 272 4.41 -9.54 -18.80
CA PHE A 272 4.29 -9.53 -17.34
C PHE A 272 5.44 -10.29 -16.65
N ALA A 273 5.85 -11.45 -17.20
CA ALA A 273 7.02 -12.18 -16.74
C ALA A 273 8.32 -11.39 -16.94
N ALA A 274 8.51 -10.78 -18.11
CA ALA A 274 9.68 -9.97 -18.45
C ALA A 274 9.79 -8.75 -17.53
N ALA A 275 8.67 -8.06 -17.26
CA ALA A 275 8.63 -6.95 -16.30
C ALA A 275 9.00 -7.41 -14.87
N SER A 276 8.49 -8.57 -14.45
CA SER A 276 8.79 -9.15 -13.13
C SER A 276 10.27 -9.52 -13.01
N ILE A 277 10.84 -10.18 -14.02
CA ILE A 277 12.27 -10.52 -14.10
C ILE A 277 13.12 -9.24 -14.13
N GLY A 278 12.72 -8.23 -14.92
CA GLY A 278 13.39 -6.93 -14.96
C GLY A 278 13.40 -6.24 -13.60
N ALA A 279 12.31 -6.31 -12.85
CA ALA A 279 12.24 -5.79 -11.48
C ALA A 279 13.12 -6.59 -10.49
N ILE A 280 13.17 -7.92 -10.61
CA ILE A 280 14.10 -8.75 -9.83
C ILE A 280 15.55 -8.37 -10.13
N TYR A 281 15.91 -8.30 -11.42
CA TYR A 281 17.25 -7.95 -11.87
C TYR A 281 17.65 -6.55 -11.37
N HIS A 282 16.79 -5.55 -11.57
CA HIS A 282 17.01 -4.20 -11.06
C HIS A 282 17.17 -4.21 -9.53
N GLY A 283 16.30 -4.91 -8.81
CA GLY A 283 16.34 -5.00 -7.35
C GLY A 283 17.59 -5.73 -6.82
N VAL A 284 18.15 -6.69 -7.55
CA VAL A 284 19.43 -7.32 -7.19
C VAL A 284 20.61 -6.42 -7.54
N LYS A 285 20.61 -5.79 -8.72
CA LYS A 285 21.72 -4.95 -9.20
C LYS A 285 21.94 -3.70 -8.34
N TYR A 286 20.88 -3.09 -7.83
CA TYR A 286 20.94 -1.84 -7.07
C TYR A 286 20.61 -2.03 -5.58
N ASP A 287 20.58 -3.28 -5.09
CA ASP A 287 20.15 -3.65 -3.72
C ASP A 287 18.82 -3.03 -3.29
N ASP A 288 17.88 -2.89 -4.24
CA ASP A 288 16.55 -2.37 -4.00
C ASP A 288 15.59 -3.51 -3.62
N GLY A 289 15.48 -3.74 -2.31
CA GLY A 289 14.59 -4.75 -1.74
C GLY A 289 13.11 -4.55 -2.09
N MET A 290 12.65 -3.32 -2.37
CA MET A 290 11.26 -3.07 -2.77
C MET A 290 11.01 -3.59 -4.17
N THR A 291 11.79 -3.14 -5.16
CA THR A 291 11.60 -3.56 -6.56
C THR A 291 11.83 -5.07 -6.71
N ARG A 292 12.83 -5.63 -6.00
CA ARG A 292 13.03 -7.08 -5.90
C ARG A 292 11.80 -7.79 -5.36
N GLY A 293 11.21 -7.28 -4.27
CA GLY A 293 10.02 -7.85 -3.64
C GLY A 293 8.81 -7.86 -4.58
N PHE A 294 8.53 -6.75 -5.27
CA PHE A 294 7.48 -6.70 -6.28
C PHE A 294 7.70 -7.72 -7.40
N GLY A 295 8.90 -7.76 -7.98
CA GLY A 295 9.21 -8.71 -9.05
C GLY A 295 9.05 -10.17 -8.62
N LEU A 296 9.50 -10.54 -7.41
CA LEU A 296 9.31 -11.88 -6.85
C LEU A 296 7.84 -12.21 -6.57
N THR A 297 7.08 -11.28 -6.00
CA THR A 297 5.65 -11.51 -5.73
C THR A 297 4.88 -11.70 -7.04
N PHE A 298 5.10 -10.82 -8.02
CA PHE A 298 4.32 -10.83 -9.25
C PHE A 298 4.75 -11.91 -10.25
N ILE A 299 5.99 -12.41 -10.22
CA ILE A 299 6.35 -13.61 -10.99
C ILE A 299 5.62 -14.85 -10.48
N PHE A 300 5.46 -14.99 -9.15
CA PHE A 300 4.66 -16.08 -8.58
C PHE A 300 3.18 -15.92 -8.91
N ILE A 301 2.63 -14.70 -8.81
CA ILE A 301 1.24 -14.43 -9.23
C ILE A 301 1.05 -14.84 -10.70
N ASN A 302 1.98 -14.48 -11.59
CA ASN A 302 1.90 -14.88 -13.00
C ASN A 302 1.91 -16.41 -13.15
N LEU A 303 2.88 -17.08 -12.53
CA LEU A 303 3.02 -18.54 -12.60
C LEU A 303 1.76 -19.26 -12.09
N TYR A 304 1.23 -18.85 -10.95
CA TYR A 304 0.01 -19.44 -10.39
C TYR A 304 -1.22 -19.09 -11.20
N THR A 305 -1.32 -17.88 -11.74
CA THR A 305 -2.41 -17.52 -12.67
C THR A 305 -2.41 -18.46 -13.88
N ARG A 306 -1.25 -18.72 -14.49
CA ARG A 306 -1.11 -19.69 -15.58
C ARG A 306 -1.43 -21.12 -15.15
N PHE A 307 -1.00 -21.53 -13.95
CA PHE A 307 -1.34 -22.85 -13.42
C PHE A 307 -2.85 -23.05 -13.31
N PHE A 308 -3.59 -22.08 -12.77
CA PHE A 308 -5.05 -22.14 -12.73
C PHE A 308 -5.65 -22.17 -14.14
N GLU A 309 -5.21 -21.30 -15.03
CA GLU A 309 -5.76 -21.23 -16.39
C GLU A 309 -5.60 -22.52 -17.21
N TYR A 310 -4.44 -23.17 -17.15
CA TYR A 310 -4.18 -24.38 -17.95
C TYR A 310 -4.67 -25.66 -17.28
N PHE A 311 -4.60 -25.76 -15.95
CA PHE A 311 -4.87 -27.02 -15.24
C PHE A 311 -6.26 -27.10 -14.60
N TRP A 312 -7.01 -25.99 -14.49
CA TRP A 312 -8.29 -26.00 -13.78
C TRP A 312 -9.34 -26.91 -14.44
N GLU A 313 -9.63 -26.75 -15.73
CA GLU A 313 -10.65 -27.57 -16.42
C GLU A 313 -10.10 -28.92 -16.89
N GLY A 314 -8.84 -28.96 -17.37
CA GLY A 314 -8.26 -30.13 -18.02
C GLY A 314 -7.69 -31.21 -17.09
N THR A 315 -7.68 -30.99 -15.77
CA THR A 315 -7.04 -31.90 -14.81
C THR A 315 -8.04 -32.38 -13.76
N HIS A 316 -7.94 -33.66 -13.36
CA HIS A 316 -8.70 -34.18 -12.23
C HIS A 316 -8.42 -33.35 -10.96
N LYS A 317 -9.47 -32.89 -10.26
CA LYS A 317 -9.33 -31.92 -9.15
C LYS A 317 -8.39 -32.40 -8.04
N ALA A 318 -8.37 -33.70 -7.75
CA ALA A 318 -7.42 -34.26 -6.79
C ALA A 318 -5.94 -34.08 -7.23
N ILE A 319 -5.63 -34.29 -8.52
CA ILE A 319 -4.28 -34.09 -9.06
C ILE A 319 -3.94 -32.60 -9.07
N PHE A 320 -4.89 -31.75 -9.49
CA PHE A 320 -4.73 -30.30 -9.46
C PHE A 320 -4.33 -29.79 -8.06
N PHE A 321 -5.10 -30.17 -7.03
CA PHE A 321 -4.81 -29.75 -5.65
C PHE A 321 -3.55 -30.41 -5.08
N ALA A 322 -3.23 -31.64 -5.47
CA ALA A 322 -1.97 -32.29 -5.07
C ALA A 322 -0.75 -31.55 -5.63
N LEU A 323 -0.75 -31.19 -6.92
CA LEU A 323 0.31 -30.39 -7.54
C LEU A 323 0.43 -29.02 -6.90
N LEU A 324 -0.71 -28.36 -6.64
CA LEU A 324 -0.74 -27.07 -5.96
C LEU A 324 -0.12 -27.16 -4.56
N ALA A 325 -0.51 -28.17 -3.76
CA ALA A 325 0.03 -28.40 -2.43
C ALA A 325 1.54 -28.69 -2.45
N LEU A 326 2.01 -29.55 -3.37
CA LEU A 326 3.43 -29.84 -3.54
C LEU A 326 4.23 -28.59 -3.92
N SER A 327 3.68 -27.72 -4.78
CA SER A 327 4.33 -26.47 -5.16
C SER A 327 4.50 -25.51 -3.98
N PHE A 328 3.45 -25.34 -3.15
CA PHE A 328 3.51 -24.50 -1.95
C PHE A 328 4.42 -25.09 -0.89
N TRP A 329 4.39 -26.41 -0.71
CA TRP A 329 5.31 -27.11 0.19
C TRP A 329 6.77 -26.87 -0.23
N PHE A 330 7.09 -27.03 -1.51
CA PHE A 330 8.43 -26.79 -2.03
C PHE A 330 8.87 -25.34 -1.82
N LEU A 331 8.01 -24.36 -2.12
CA LEU A 331 8.30 -22.95 -1.86
C LEU A 331 8.52 -22.67 -0.37
N GLY A 332 7.68 -23.22 0.50
CA GLY A 332 7.80 -23.12 1.95
C GLY A 332 9.11 -23.70 2.46
N ALA A 333 9.48 -24.91 2.03
CA ALA A 333 10.72 -25.56 2.40
C ALA A 333 11.97 -24.78 1.93
N LYS A 334 11.93 -24.18 0.73
CA LYS A 334 13.02 -23.32 0.24
C LYS A 334 13.11 -22.02 1.02
N ALA A 335 11.98 -21.38 1.33
CA ALA A 335 11.94 -20.18 2.16
C ALA A 335 12.50 -20.46 3.57
N GLU A 336 12.14 -21.60 4.16
CA GLU A 336 12.67 -22.04 5.45
C GLU A 336 14.19 -22.23 5.40
N LYS A 337 14.71 -22.92 4.37
CA LYS A 337 16.16 -23.09 4.19
C LYS A 337 16.89 -21.77 4.06
N ILE A 338 16.36 -20.82 3.28
CA ILE A 338 16.94 -19.47 3.13
C ILE A 338 16.92 -18.74 4.48
N TRP A 339 15.84 -18.85 5.23
CA TRP A 339 15.73 -18.25 6.56
C TRP A 339 16.77 -18.81 7.53
N GLN A 340 16.93 -20.13 7.58
CA GLN A 340 17.97 -20.80 8.39
C GLN A 340 19.38 -20.35 7.98
N LEU A 341 19.68 -20.28 6.68
CA LEU A 341 20.97 -19.78 6.18
C LEU A 341 21.22 -18.31 6.55
N SER A 342 20.18 -17.46 6.49
CA SER A 342 20.29 -16.06 6.93
C SER A 342 20.54 -15.93 8.42
N LEU A 343 19.98 -16.84 9.22
CA LEU A 343 20.21 -16.92 10.67
C LEU A 343 21.66 -17.32 10.94
N VAL A 344 22.16 -18.35 10.25
CA VAL A 344 23.56 -18.81 10.36
C VAL A 344 24.53 -17.71 9.93
N LYS A 345 24.30 -17.05 8.79
CA LYS A 345 25.16 -15.95 8.32
C LYS A 345 25.23 -14.81 9.36
N LYS A 346 24.10 -14.46 9.98
CA LYS A 346 24.04 -13.45 11.03
C LYS A 346 24.79 -13.86 12.31
N LEU A 347 24.93 -15.17 12.55
CA LEU A 347 25.70 -15.72 13.67
C LEU A 347 27.19 -15.87 13.36
N THR A 348 27.60 -15.96 12.08
CA THR A 348 28.98 -16.21 11.67
C THR A 348 29.72 -15.01 11.07
N THR A 349 29.05 -13.88 10.80
CA THR A 349 29.75 -12.64 10.43
C THR A 349 30.15 -11.89 11.70
N PRO A 350 31.44 -11.55 11.92
CA PRO A 350 31.84 -10.65 12.98
C PRO A 350 31.14 -9.30 12.73
N SER A 351 30.56 -8.74 13.78
CA SER A 351 30.05 -7.37 13.75
C SER A 351 31.24 -6.42 13.71
N ASP A 352 31.53 -5.86 12.53
CA ASP A 352 32.37 -4.65 12.40
C ASP A 352 31.66 -3.43 13.02
#